data_AF-A0A7C7EFZ7-F1
#
_entry.id   AF-A0A7C7EFZ7-F1
#
_cell.length_a   1.000
_cell.length_b   1.000
_cell.length_c   1.000
_cell.angle_alpha   90.00
_cell.angle_beta   90.00
_cell.angle_gamma   90.00
#
_symmetry.space_group_name_H-M   'P 1'
#
loop_
_entity.id
_entity.type
_entity.pdbx_description
1 polymer ?
#
loop_
_entity_poly.entity_id
_entity_poly.type
_entity_poly.pdbx_seq_one_letter_code
_entity_poly.pdbx_strand_id
1 'polypeptide(L)'
;MSSTLIVGIDISSELNAASFIDETGIRLVKKTFFFPNDLDGAQQLLDFTISLAQQYNISSIKFGMEATSHYAWHLHTFLASSPELAPFNPLFYVINPSIIKSFKGAYIHLPKTDSIDAAVIAECVRFGQVKPTPLPDLRYAALQKLTRMRYHIVPSLVREKNRALNLISFKFSTYPSECPFSDIFGKASLAIIENFTPDDIASMPLDDLIDFIVKNGNNRLSDPTQIAKTLKAAANRAYRLHHDLAEANDLALSMTLENIRFLESQLKKLDGEISRQLKAFSQTLTSIPGIGDVLAAGIIAEIGDIKRFNNEAAVAKYAGLIWNKYQSGNFNAQDTSLVKCGDQYLRYYLVEAANCVRVHTVRFKEYYNKKYREVPKHQHKRALVLTARRLIPLIFAMLSKGQIYQERGVASI
;
A
#
# COMPACT_ATOMS: atom_id res chain seq x y z
N MET A 1 15.23 -2.85 -43.58
CA MET A 1 15.31 -3.41 -42.21
C MET A 1 14.65 -2.41 -41.28
N SER A 2 13.78 -2.84 -40.38
CA SER A 2 13.11 -1.94 -39.43
C SER A 2 14.12 -1.46 -38.37
N SER A 3 14.70 -0.27 -38.55
CA SER A 3 15.62 0.31 -37.56
C SER A 3 14.84 0.79 -36.34
N THR A 4 15.39 0.52 -35.15
CA THR A 4 14.75 0.80 -33.86
C THR A 4 15.61 1.73 -33.04
N LEU A 5 15.06 2.87 -32.63
CA LEU A 5 15.67 3.76 -31.65
C LEU A 5 15.27 3.32 -30.25
N ILE A 6 16.24 3.15 -29.36
CA ILE A 6 16.00 2.86 -27.95
C ILE A 6 16.49 4.05 -27.12
N VAL A 7 15.57 4.64 -26.37
CA VAL A 7 15.79 5.79 -25.51
C VAL A 7 15.72 5.33 -24.06
N GLY A 8 16.86 5.24 -23.38
CA GLY A 8 16.89 4.99 -21.95
C GLY A 8 16.89 6.31 -21.17
N ILE A 9 16.01 6.44 -20.20
CA ILE A 9 15.77 7.67 -19.45
C ILE A 9 15.96 7.36 -17.97
N ASP A 10 16.96 7.99 -17.37
CA ASP A 10 17.07 8.07 -15.92
C ASP A 10 16.28 9.27 -15.41
N ILE A 11 15.36 9.01 -14.49
CA ILE A 11 14.34 9.97 -14.06
C ILE A 11 14.66 10.47 -12.66
N SER A 12 14.76 11.79 -12.52
CA SER A 12 14.97 12.46 -11.25
C SER A 12 13.85 13.45 -10.94
N SER A 13 13.88 14.09 -9.76
CA SER A 13 12.89 15.09 -9.39
C SER A 13 13.04 16.42 -10.15
N GLU A 14 14.23 16.72 -10.68
CA GLU A 14 14.54 18.03 -11.27
C GLU A 14 15.07 17.92 -12.70
N LEU A 15 16.12 17.12 -12.91
CA LEU A 15 16.83 17.01 -14.18
C LEU A 15 16.93 15.53 -14.60
N ASN A 16 16.31 15.19 -15.71
CA ASN A 16 16.34 13.85 -16.28
C ASN A 16 17.54 13.71 -17.22
N ALA A 17 18.02 12.47 -17.39
CA ALA A 17 19.09 12.13 -18.32
C ALA A 17 18.60 11.09 -19.32
N ALA A 18 18.84 11.31 -20.62
CA ALA A 18 18.50 10.39 -21.69
C ALA A 18 19.73 9.91 -22.46
N SER A 19 19.71 8.64 -22.84
CA SER A 19 20.67 7.96 -23.71
C SER A 19 19.96 7.35 -24.90
N PHE A 20 20.54 7.50 -26.09
CA PHE A 20 19.96 7.09 -27.37
C PHE A 20 20.87 6.05 -28.02
N ILE A 21 20.37 4.83 -28.18
CA ILE A 21 21.08 3.73 -28.82
C ILE A 21 20.22 3.12 -29.94
N ASP A 22 20.86 2.49 -30.92
CA ASP A 22 20.17 1.68 -31.93
C ASP A 22 19.92 0.25 -31.45
N GLU A 23 19.31 -0.59 -32.30
CA GLU A 23 19.06 -2.00 -32.00
C GLU A 23 20.32 -2.84 -31.74
N THR A 24 21.49 -2.38 -32.20
CA THR A 24 22.78 -3.06 -32.01
C THR A 24 23.46 -2.66 -30.70
N GLY A 25 23.03 -1.55 -30.09
CA GLY A 25 23.60 -0.97 -28.87
C GLY A 25 24.59 0.17 -29.15
N ILE A 26 24.72 0.62 -30.40
CA ILE A 26 25.57 1.77 -30.74
C ILE A 26 24.87 3.06 -30.31
N ARG A 27 25.59 3.91 -29.58
CA ARG A 27 25.11 5.25 -29.20
C ARG A 27 25.02 6.15 -30.43
N LEU A 28 23.81 6.61 -30.74
CA LEU A 28 23.57 7.59 -31.80
C LEU A 28 23.94 9.01 -31.36
N VAL A 29 23.87 9.28 -30.05
CA VAL A 29 24.26 10.56 -29.46
C VAL A 29 25.43 10.34 -28.49
N LYS A 30 26.57 11.00 -28.74
CA LYS A 30 27.78 10.84 -27.93
C LYS A 30 27.65 11.40 -26.51
N LYS A 31 27.00 12.56 -26.38
CA LYS A 31 26.76 13.22 -25.09
C LYS A 31 25.39 12.83 -24.54
N THR A 32 25.28 12.73 -23.22
CA THR A 32 23.99 12.59 -22.55
C THR A 32 23.11 13.79 -22.85
N PHE A 33 21.84 13.54 -23.13
CA PHE A 33 20.85 14.59 -23.26
C PHE A 33 20.21 14.83 -21.89
N PHE A 34 20.34 16.04 -21.36
CA PHE A 34 19.71 16.43 -20.09
C PHE A 34 18.54 17.35 -20.37
N PHE A 35 17.45 17.16 -19.62
CA PHE A 35 16.23 17.95 -19.76
C PHE A 35 15.51 18.07 -18.42
N PRO A 36 14.83 19.19 -18.13
CA PRO A 36 14.09 19.35 -16.88
C PRO A 36 12.93 18.35 -16.76
N ASN A 37 12.54 18.01 -15.54
CA ASN A 37 11.40 17.13 -15.28
C ASN A 37 10.06 17.90 -15.22
N ASP A 38 9.75 18.61 -16.30
CA ASP A 38 8.54 19.38 -16.48
C ASP A 38 8.00 19.21 -17.93
N LEU A 39 6.95 19.96 -18.28
CA LEU A 39 6.32 19.87 -19.60
C LEU A 39 7.27 20.34 -20.72
N ASP A 40 8.03 21.40 -20.49
CA ASP A 40 8.97 21.94 -21.47
C ASP A 40 10.10 20.95 -21.74
N GLY A 41 10.63 20.31 -20.69
CA GLY A 41 11.63 19.25 -20.83
C GLY A 41 11.08 18.00 -21.52
N ALA A 42 9.83 17.62 -21.26
CA ALA A 42 9.18 16.53 -21.96
C ALA A 42 9.02 16.85 -23.46
N GLN A 43 8.67 18.08 -23.82
CA GLN A 43 8.61 18.56 -25.20
C GLN A 43 10.00 18.56 -25.85
N GLN A 44 11.04 19.04 -25.14
CA GLN A 44 12.43 19.00 -25.63
C GLN A 44 12.87 17.58 -25.96
N LEU A 45 12.55 16.60 -25.10
CA LEU A 45 12.86 15.20 -25.35
C LEU A 45 12.11 14.67 -26.59
N LEU A 46 10.82 15.00 -26.71
CA LEU A 46 9.97 14.59 -27.84
C LEU A 46 10.53 15.10 -29.17
N ASP A 47 10.78 16.41 -29.27
CA ASP A 47 11.28 17.07 -30.47
C ASP A 47 12.65 16.51 -30.89
N PHE A 48 13.54 16.33 -29.90
CA PHE A 48 14.86 15.76 -30.13
C PHE A 48 14.79 14.30 -30.61
N THR A 49 13.89 13.50 -30.01
CA THR A 49 13.71 12.10 -30.40
C THR A 49 13.16 11.99 -31.82
N ILE A 50 12.18 12.82 -32.20
CA ILE A 50 11.63 12.86 -33.57
C ILE A 50 12.71 13.28 -34.58
N SER A 51 13.49 14.31 -34.25
CA SER A 51 14.58 14.78 -35.11
C SER A 51 15.60 13.67 -35.39
N LEU A 52 15.99 12.91 -34.36
CA LEU A 52 16.84 11.73 -34.52
C LEU A 52 16.16 10.63 -35.33
N ALA A 53 14.89 10.35 -35.06
CA ALA A 53 14.16 9.31 -35.76
C ALA A 53 14.08 9.58 -37.27
N GLN A 54 13.87 10.84 -37.66
CA GLN A 54 13.89 11.27 -39.06
C GLN A 54 15.31 11.19 -39.66
N GLN A 55 16.33 11.69 -38.96
CA GLN A 55 17.71 11.67 -39.43
C GLN A 55 18.22 10.26 -39.75
N TYR A 56 17.87 9.27 -38.92
CA TYR A 56 18.33 7.89 -39.06
C TYR A 56 17.32 6.96 -39.73
N ASN A 57 16.22 7.49 -40.27
CA ASN A 57 15.13 6.71 -40.90
C ASN A 57 14.60 5.57 -40.00
N ILE A 58 14.38 5.90 -38.72
CA ILE A 58 13.87 4.99 -37.69
C ILE A 58 12.39 4.69 -37.96
N SER A 59 12.00 3.43 -37.72
CA SER A 59 10.62 2.94 -37.92
C SER A 59 9.92 2.50 -36.63
N SER A 60 10.69 2.32 -35.54
CA SER A 60 10.18 1.99 -34.22
C SER A 60 10.98 2.70 -33.13
N ILE A 61 10.32 3.24 -32.11
CA ILE A 61 10.97 3.83 -30.93
C ILE A 61 10.59 3.06 -29.67
N LYS A 62 11.56 2.77 -28.81
CA LYS A 62 11.38 2.16 -27.50
C LYS A 62 11.90 3.08 -26.40
N PHE A 63 11.02 3.51 -25.50
CA PHE A 63 11.37 4.33 -24.34
C PHE A 63 11.48 3.46 -23.09
N GLY A 64 12.67 3.39 -22.50
CA GLY A 64 12.92 2.79 -21.19
C GLY A 64 13.03 3.86 -20.12
N MET A 65 12.35 3.65 -19.00
CA MET A 65 12.49 4.49 -17.82
C MET A 65 12.39 3.66 -16.55
N GLU A 66 13.10 4.07 -15.50
CA GLU A 66 12.96 3.45 -14.19
C GLU A 66 11.69 3.94 -13.49
N ALA A 67 10.99 3.04 -12.80
CA ALA A 67 9.81 3.36 -12.00
C ALA A 67 10.21 4.06 -10.68
N THR A 68 10.80 5.24 -10.79
CA THR A 68 11.22 6.06 -9.64
C THR A 68 10.06 6.91 -9.14
N SER A 69 9.46 6.50 -8.02
CA SER A 69 8.34 7.22 -7.39
C SER A 69 7.20 7.47 -8.40
N HIS A 70 6.72 8.71 -8.52
CA HIS A 70 5.71 9.16 -9.47
C HIS A 70 6.31 9.93 -10.67
N TYR A 71 7.62 10.21 -10.64
CA TYR A 71 8.26 11.09 -11.63
C TYR A 71 8.19 10.53 -13.05
N ALA A 72 8.28 9.21 -13.20
CA ALA A 72 8.12 8.53 -14.47
C ALA A 72 6.71 8.63 -15.06
N TRP A 73 5.70 8.86 -14.22
CA TRP A 73 4.30 8.79 -14.64
C TRP A 73 3.92 9.92 -15.60
N HIS A 74 4.35 11.16 -15.31
CA HIS A 74 4.04 12.32 -16.14
C HIS A 74 4.71 12.21 -17.51
N LEU A 75 6.01 11.89 -17.54
CA LEU A 75 6.76 11.75 -18.79
C LEU A 75 6.23 10.60 -19.65
N HIS A 76 5.96 9.44 -19.05
CA HIS A 76 5.34 8.32 -19.76
C HIS A 76 3.99 8.70 -20.36
N THR A 77 3.11 9.30 -19.56
CA THR A 77 1.76 9.66 -20.01
C THR A 77 1.81 10.70 -21.14
N PHE A 78 2.69 11.69 -21.02
CA PHE A 78 2.92 12.70 -22.06
C PHE A 78 3.36 12.04 -23.37
N LEU A 79 4.50 11.33 -23.37
CA LEU A 79 5.05 10.71 -24.58
C LEU A 79 4.09 9.69 -25.21
N ALA A 80 3.41 8.89 -24.39
CA ALA A 80 2.45 7.90 -24.89
C ALA A 80 1.17 8.54 -25.47
N SER A 81 0.88 9.79 -25.13
CA SER A 81 -0.26 10.55 -25.65
C SER A 81 0.12 11.49 -26.80
N SER A 82 1.41 11.67 -27.10
CA SER A 82 1.92 12.52 -28.18
C SER A 82 1.64 11.91 -29.56
N PRO A 83 0.75 12.50 -30.38
CA PRO A 83 0.43 11.98 -31.71
C PRO A 83 1.63 11.96 -32.66
N GLU A 84 2.62 12.82 -32.42
CA GLU A 84 3.84 12.96 -33.22
C GLU A 84 4.72 11.70 -33.17
N LEU A 85 4.59 10.88 -32.12
CA LEU A 85 5.30 9.61 -32.02
C LEU A 85 4.58 8.46 -32.73
N ALA A 86 3.30 8.60 -33.08
CA ALA A 86 2.50 7.54 -33.68
C ALA A 86 3.12 6.93 -34.96
N PRO A 87 3.75 7.70 -35.88
CA PRO A 87 4.41 7.15 -37.06
C PRO A 87 5.57 6.19 -36.75
N PHE A 88 6.10 6.22 -35.54
CA PHE A 88 7.28 5.46 -35.12
C PHE A 88 6.95 4.29 -34.18
N ASN A 89 5.72 3.79 -34.17
CA ASN A 89 5.30 2.61 -33.40
C ASN A 89 5.88 2.56 -31.96
N PRO A 90 5.58 3.57 -31.12
CA PRO A 90 6.28 3.78 -29.87
C PRO A 90 5.91 2.70 -28.85
N LEU A 91 6.92 2.17 -28.15
CA LEU A 91 6.76 1.25 -27.03
C LEU A 91 7.40 1.83 -25.77
N PHE A 92 6.69 1.75 -24.66
CA PHE A 92 7.13 2.29 -23.37
C PHE A 92 7.45 1.16 -22.39
N TYR A 93 8.49 1.32 -21.59
CA TYR A 93 8.94 0.35 -20.60
C TYR A 93 9.21 1.09 -19.29
N VAL A 94 8.28 1.00 -18.35
CA VAL A 94 8.43 1.52 -16.99
C VAL A 94 8.91 0.37 -16.10
N ILE A 95 10.22 0.32 -15.85
CA ILE A 95 10.93 -0.85 -15.33
C ILE A 95 11.09 -0.74 -13.81
N ASN A 96 10.88 -1.86 -13.10
CA ASN A 96 11.11 -1.90 -11.66
C ASN A 96 12.60 -1.64 -11.32
N PRO A 97 12.90 -0.73 -10.38
CA PRO A 97 14.26 -0.44 -9.90
C PRO A 97 15.12 -1.66 -9.60
N SER A 98 14.50 -2.72 -9.06
CA SER A 98 15.21 -3.96 -8.71
C SER A 98 15.71 -4.73 -9.93
N ILE A 99 14.99 -4.63 -11.06
CA ILE A 99 15.40 -5.25 -12.33
C ILE A 99 16.60 -4.47 -12.88
N ILE A 100 16.52 -3.13 -12.93
CA ILE A 100 17.62 -2.26 -13.38
C ILE A 100 18.86 -2.49 -12.51
N LYS A 101 18.70 -2.50 -11.18
CA LYS A 101 19.80 -2.77 -10.24
C LYS A 101 20.45 -4.13 -10.47
N SER A 102 19.65 -5.17 -10.70
CA SER A 102 20.16 -6.53 -10.95
C SER A 102 20.86 -6.62 -12.30
N PHE A 103 20.32 -5.97 -13.33
CA PHE A 103 20.90 -5.89 -14.66
C PHE A 103 22.22 -5.10 -14.66
N LYS A 104 22.27 -3.96 -13.95
CA LYS A 104 23.50 -3.17 -13.74
C LYS A 104 24.61 -4.00 -13.11
N GLY A 105 24.26 -4.94 -12.22
CA GLY A 105 25.21 -5.85 -11.58
C GLY A 105 25.91 -6.83 -12.53
N ALA A 106 25.43 -7.00 -13.77
CA ALA A 106 26.10 -7.80 -14.79
C ALA A 106 27.35 -7.10 -15.37
N TYR A 107 27.46 -5.78 -15.21
CA TYR A 107 28.61 -5.01 -15.68
C TYR A 107 29.68 -4.87 -14.59
N ILE A 108 30.94 -5.05 -14.96
CA ILE A 108 32.09 -4.91 -14.05
C ILE A 108 32.42 -3.43 -13.88
N HIS A 109 32.41 -2.93 -12.64
CA HIS A 109 32.87 -1.58 -12.26
C HIS A 109 32.29 -0.41 -13.07
N LEU A 110 30.96 -0.34 -13.23
CA LEU A 110 30.32 0.86 -13.78
C LEU A 110 30.33 2.03 -12.77
N PRO A 111 30.78 3.23 -13.16
CA PRO A 111 30.58 4.44 -12.37
C PRO A 111 29.09 4.69 -12.10
N LYS A 112 28.81 5.40 -11.01
CA LYS A 112 27.46 5.87 -10.68
C LYS A 112 27.29 7.30 -11.22
N THR A 113 26.73 7.41 -12.42
CA THR A 113 26.34 8.69 -13.03
C THR A 113 25.02 8.53 -13.77
N ASP A 114 24.22 9.58 -13.81
CA ASP A 114 22.88 9.57 -14.45
C ASP A 114 22.97 9.20 -15.95
N SER A 115 24.07 9.59 -16.60
CA SER A 115 24.40 9.18 -17.98
C SER A 115 24.50 7.66 -18.15
N ILE A 116 25.17 7.00 -17.20
CA ILE A 116 25.37 5.55 -17.22
C ILE A 116 24.07 4.86 -16.85
N ASP A 117 23.33 5.39 -15.88
CA ASP A 117 22.03 4.83 -15.48
C ASP A 117 21.03 4.89 -16.64
N ALA A 118 20.96 6.00 -17.36
CA ALA A 118 20.16 6.13 -18.60
C ALA A 118 20.58 5.12 -19.67
N ALA A 119 21.90 4.93 -19.88
CA ALA A 119 22.40 3.94 -20.84
C ALA A 119 22.09 2.49 -20.42
N VAL A 120 22.21 2.17 -19.13
CA VAL A 120 21.86 0.85 -18.57
C VAL A 120 20.38 0.56 -18.74
N ILE A 121 19.51 1.57 -18.58
CA ILE A 121 18.07 1.43 -18.84
C ILE A 121 17.82 1.13 -20.32
N ALA A 122 18.50 1.82 -21.24
CA ALA A 122 18.38 1.56 -22.69
C ALA A 122 18.80 0.11 -23.04
N GLU A 123 19.94 -0.34 -22.51
CA GLU A 123 20.41 -1.71 -22.67
C GLU A 123 19.47 -2.74 -22.03
N CYS A 124 18.85 -2.40 -20.89
CA CYS A 124 17.86 -3.26 -20.25
C CYS A 124 16.59 -3.42 -21.11
N VAL A 125 16.14 -2.37 -21.81
CA VAL A 125 15.05 -2.50 -22.79
C VAL A 125 15.46 -3.36 -23.99
N ARG A 126 16.72 -3.24 -24.42
CA ARG A 126 17.26 -3.99 -25.56
C ARG A 126 17.37 -5.49 -25.26
N PHE A 127 17.90 -5.87 -24.10
CA PHE A 127 18.20 -7.27 -23.74
C PHE A 127 17.35 -7.89 -22.64
N GLY A 128 16.86 -7.09 -21.69
CA GLY A 128 16.39 -7.55 -20.38
C GLY A 128 15.08 -8.34 -20.36
N GLN A 129 14.54 -8.72 -21.52
CA GLN A 129 13.23 -9.39 -21.70
C GLN A 129 12.12 -8.70 -20.89
N VAL A 130 12.18 -7.37 -20.78
CA VAL A 130 11.16 -6.56 -20.15
C VAL A 130 9.93 -6.46 -21.05
N LYS A 131 8.74 -6.43 -20.45
CA LYS A 131 7.49 -6.27 -21.19
C LYS A 131 7.15 -4.78 -21.33
N PRO A 132 6.58 -4.35 -22.47
CA PRO A 132 6.05 -3.01 -22.60
C PRO A 132 5.01 -2.72 -21.50
N THR A 133 5.07 -1.50 -20.99
CA THR A 133 4.08 -0.94 -20.06
C THR A 133 3.01 -0.22 -20.88
N PRO A 134 1.74 -0.65 -20.81
CA PRO A 134 0.66 0.07 -21.47
C PRO A 134 0.40 1.41 -20.79
N LEU A 135 -0.24 2.33 -21.50
CA LEU A 135 -0.74 3.58 -20.92
C LEU A 135 -1.67 3.25 -19.73
N PRO A 136 -1.46 3.85 -18.55
CA PRO A 136 -2.31 3.60 -17.41
C PRO A 136 -3.72 4.14 -17.66
N ASP A 137 -4.74 3.30 -17.42
CA ASP A 137 -6.12 3.77 -17.39
C ASP A 137 -6.30 4.71 -16.19
N LEU A 138 -6.63 5.97 -16.49
CA LEU A 138 -6.73 7.06 -15.52
C LEU A 138 -7.75 6.79 -14.41
N ARG A 139 -8.77 5.96 -14.66
CA ARG A 139 -9.74 5.57 -13.63
C ARG A 139 -9.04 4.76 -12.54
N TYR A 140 -8.24 3.76 -12.92
CA TYR A 140 -7.49 2.96 -11.96
C TYR A 140 -6.43 3.81 -11.26
N ALA A 141 -5.73 4.70 -11.98
CA ALA A 141 -4.72 5.59 -11.39
C ALA A 141 -5.32 6.53 -10.33
N ALA A 142 -6.51 7.10 -10.58
CA ALA A 142 -7.22 7.93 -9.61
C ALA A 142 -7.61 7.14 -8.36
N LEU A 143 -8.19 5.95 -8.53
CA LEU A 143 -8.55 5.08 -7.40
C LEU A 143 -7.31 4.64 -6.60
N GLN A 144 -6.22 4.33 -7.30
CA GLN A 144 -4.93 3.95 -6.72
C GLN A 144 -4.36 5.08 -5.86
N LYS A 145 -4.48 6.34 -6.29
CA LYS A 145 -4.03 7.48 -5.49
C LYS A 145 -4.76 7.54 -4.14
N LEU A 146 -6.07 7.33 -4.14
CA LEU A 146 -6.89 7.35 -2.92
C LEU A 146 -6.60 6.15 -2.01
N THR A 147 -6.55 4.94 -2.56
CA THR A 147 -6.28 3.73 -1.77
C THR A 147 -4.85 3.74 -1.22
N ARG A 148 -3.86 4.24 -1.95
CA ARG A 148 -2.50 4.42 -1.43
C ARG A 148 -2.43 5.50 -0.34
N MET A 149 -3.19 6.60 -0.47
CA MET A 149 -3.28 7.60 0.61
C MET A 149 -3.83 6.97 1.89
N ARG A 150 -4.88 6.15 1.77
CA ARG A 150 -5.46 5.44 2.91
C ARG A 150 -4.43 4.54 3.59
N TYR A 151 -3.65 3.80 2.80
CA TYR A 151 -2.57 2.96 3.29
C TYR A 151 -1.55 3.74 4.13
N HIS A 152 -1.27 5.00 3.83
CA HIS A 152 -0.34 5.83 4.61
C HIS A 152 -0.97 6.43 5.87
N ILE A 153 -2.25 6.80 5.82
CA ILE A 153 -2.98 7.35 6.98
C ILE A 153 -3.18 6.29 8.06
N VAL A 154 -3.53 5.04 7.69
CA VAL A 154 -3.86 3.98 8.67
C VAL A 154 -2.71 3.70 9.67
N PRO A 155 -1.45 3.46 9.25
CA PRO A 155 -0.33 3.30 10.17
C PRO A 155 -0.06 4.56 10.99
N SER A 156 -0.33 5.75 10.43
CA SER A 156 -0.15 7.01 11.15
C SER A 156 -1.15 7.13 12.30
N LEU A 157 -2.42 6.78 12.06
CA LEU A 157 -3.42 6.69 13.12
C LEU A 157 -3.04 5.65 14.19
N VAL A 158 -2.54 4.47 13.80
CA VAL A 158 -2.08 3.45 14.75
C VAL A 158 -0.91 3.97 15.61
N ARG A 159 0.04 4.71 15.01
CA ARG A 159 1.14 5.34 15.76
C ARG A 159 0.63 6.36 16.77
N GLU A 160 -0.31 7.21 16.39
CA GLU A 160 -0.92 8.19 17.31
C GLU A 160 -1.70 7.48 18.43
N LYS A 161 -2.48 6.43 18.13
CA LYS A 161 -3.17 5.62 19.14
C LYS A 161 -2.17 5.01 20.13
N ASN A 162 -1.08 4.43 19.66
CA ASN A 162 -0.05 3.87 20.54
C ASN A 162 0.64 4.95 21.38
N ARG A 163 0.87 6.15 20.83
CA ARG A 163 1.38 7.30 21.60
C ARG A 163 0.40 7.70 22.70
N ALA A 164 -0.89 7.82 22.38
CA ALA A 164 -1.92 8.13 23.35
C ALA A 164 -2.00 7.06 24.45
N LEU A 165 -1.93 5.77 24.12
CA LEU A 165 -1.90 4.70 25.13
C LEU A 165 -0.74 4.87 26.12
N ASN A 166 0.45 5.25 25.63
CA ASN A 166 1.60 5.50 26.50
C ASN A 166 1.37 6.72 27.41
N LEU A 167 0.85 7.83 26.88
CA LEU A 167 0.54 9.04 27.65
C LEU A 167 -0.58 8.80 28.68
N ILE A 168 -1.60 8.01 28.29
CA ILE A 168 -2.66 7.55 29.19
C ILE A 168 -2.07 6.65 30.27
N SER A 169 -1.16 5.72 29.94
CA SER A 169 -0.50 4.90 30.96
C SER A 169 0.36 5.74 31.90
N PHE A 170 0.93 6.85 31.43
CA PHE A 170 1.74 7.72 32.27
C PHE A 170 0.88 8.50 33.26
N LYS A 171 -0.27 9.03 32.81
CA LYS A 171 -1.29 9.66 33.66
C LYS A 171 -1.99 8.64 34.57
N PHE A 172 -2.26 7.47 34.02
CA PHE A 172 -3.17 6.48 34.57
C PHE A 172 -2.66 5.04 34.32
N SER A 173 -1.71 4.61 35.13
CA SER A 173 -0.87 3.39 34.95
C SER A 173 -1.59 2.13 34.50
N THR A 174 -2.69 1.77 35.15
CA THR A 174 -3.43 0.53 34.89
C THR A 174 -4.57 0.68 33.90
N TYR A 175 -4.87 1.91 33.46
CA TYR A 175 -6.05 2.20 32.66
C TYR A 175 -6.07 1.51 31.30
N PRO A 176 -4.97 1.47 30.51
CA PRO A 176 -4.99 0.76 29.22
C PRO A 176 -5.27 -0.73 29.32
N SER A 177 -4.83 -1.38 30.40
CA SER A 177 -5.03 -2.82 30.62
C SER A 177 -6.35 -3.15 31.29
N GLU A 178 -6.85 -2.26 32.15
CA GLU A 178 -8.05 -2.49 32.96
C GLU A 178 -9.21 -1.56 32.54
N CYS A 179 -9.18 -1.06 31.30
CA CYS A 179 -10.19 -0.14 30.81
C CYS A 179 -11.59 -0.77 30.96
N PRO A 180 -12.50 -0.18 31.74
CA PRO A 180 -13.82 -0.75 31.99
C PRO A 180 -14.79 -0.50 30.82
N PHE A 181 -14.36 0.25 29.80
CA PHE A 181 -15.12 0.52 28.59
C PHE A 181 -14.77 -0.47 27.47
N SER A 182 -15.69 -0.67 26.53
CA SER A 182 -15.46 -1.54 25.36
C SER A 182 -14.38 -1.01 24.41
N ASP A 183 -14.16 0.31 24.41
CA ASP A 183 -13.11 0.98 23.64
C ASP A 183 -12.53 2.13 24.47
N ILE A 184 -11.21 2.13 24.63
CA ILE A 184 -10.45 3.17 25.33
C ILE A 184 -10.49 4.52 24.61
N PHE A 185 -10.65 4.52 23.29
CA PHE A 185 -10.83 5.74 22.49
C PHE A 185 -12.31 6.12 22.33
N GLY A 186 -13.22 5.42 23.02
CA GLY A 186 -14.63 5.74 23.03
C GLY A 186 -14.93 7.06 23.76
N LYS A 187 -16.03 7.72 23.40
CA LYS A 187 -16.43 9.03 23.94
C LYS A 187 -16.42 9.10 25.46
N ALA A 188 -17.00 8.10 26.14
CA ALA A 188 -17.06 8.07 27.61
C ALA A 188 -15.67 7.89 28.26
N SER A 189 -14.82 7.04 27.69
CA SER A 189 -13.46 6.81 28.18
C SER A 189 -12.59 8.05 28.01
N LEU A 190 -12.62 8.67 26.82
CA LEU A 190 -11.89 9.92 26.56
C LEU A 190 -12.38 11.07 27.43
N ALA A 191 -13.70 11.19 27.66
CA ALA A 191 -14.23 12.21 28.56
C ALA A 191 -13.68 12.08 29.99
N ILE A 192 -13.46 10.86 30.48
CA ILE A 192 -12.82 10.65 31.79
C ILE A 192 -11.35 11.08 31.75
N ILE A 193 -10.61 10.64 30.73
CA ILE A 193 -9.17 10.90 30.58
C ILE A 193 -8.87 12.40 30.39
N GLU A 194 -9.71 13.11 29.62
CA GLU A 194 -9.52 14.52 29.26
C GLU A 194 -9.95 15.47 30.40
N ASN A 195 -11.00 15.13 31.17
CA ASN A 195 -11.56 16.08 32.16
C ASN A 195 -11.11 15.85 33.60
N PHE A 196 -10.53 14.69 33.93
CA PHE A 196 -10.21 14.34 35.32
C PHE A 196 -8.79 13.83 35.50
N THR A 197 -8.20 14.20 36.63
CA THR A 197 -7.00 13.57 37.16
C THR A 197 -7.35 12.32 37.98
N PRO A 198 -6.38 11.43 38.26
CA PRO A 198 -6.61 10.33 39.20
C PRO A 198 -7.09 10.79 40.58
N ASP A 199 -6.67 11.96 41.07
CA ASP A 199 -7.14 12.49 42.35
C ASP A 199 -8.59 12.96 42.30
N ASP A 200 -9.01 13.59 41.20
CA ASP A 200 -10.41 13.97 41.00
C ASP A 200 -11.30 12.74 41.01
N ILE A 201 -10.91 11.66 40.30
CA ILE A 201 -11.70 10.41 40.26
C ILE A 201 -11.69 9.72 41.63
N ALA A 202 -10.57 9.72 42.33
CA ALA A 202 -10.45 9.11 43.65
C ALA A 202 -11.35 9.80 44.69
N SER A 203 -11.43 11.13 44.64
CA SER A 203 -12.21 11.95 45.58
C SER A 203 -13.68 12.12 45.19
N MET A 204 -14.04 12.04 43.91
CA MET A 204 -15.42 12.20 43.43
C MET A 204 -16.39 11.19 44.04
N PRO A 205 -17.59 11.61 44.51
CA PRO A 205 -18.64 10.69 44.95
C PRO A 205 -18.99 9.67 43.86
N LEU A 206 -19.32 8.44 44.29
CA LEU A 206 -19.59 7.35 43.32
C LEU A 206 -20.78 7.66 42.42
N ASP A 207 -21.83 8.27 42.98
CA ASP A 207 -23.06 8.62 42.26
C ASP A 207 -22.78 9.70 41.19
N ASP A 208 -22.01 10.73 41.52
CA ASP A 208 -21.60 11.78 40.57
C ASP A 208 -20.78 11.21 39.40
N LEU A 209 -19.88 10.27 39.70
CA LEU A 209 -19.08 9.59 38.68
C LEU A 209 -19.96 8.72 37.76
N ILE A 210 -20.95 8.02 38.33
CA ILE A 210 -21.92 7.24 37.56
C ILE A 210 -22.71 8.15 36.63
N ASP A 211 -23.24 9.27 37.14
CA ASP A 211 -24.01 10.23 36.36
C ASP A 211 -23.19 10.82 35.21
N PHE A 212 -21.92 11.16 35.46
CA PHE A 212 -21.01 11.65 34.42
C PHE A 212 -20.79 10.60 33.33
N ILE A 213 -20.55 9.35 33.71
CA ILE A 213 -20.29 8.24 32.79
C ILE A 213 -21.53 7.92 31.94
N VAL A 214 -22.72 7.88 32.56
CA VAL A 214 -24.00 7.62 31.88
C VAL A 214 -24.30 8.71 30.85
N LYS A 215 -24.12 9.98 31.24
CA LYS A 215 -24.29 11.14 30.36
C LYS A 215 -23.37 11.07 29.13
N ASN A 216 -22.12 10.65 29.31
CA ASN A 216 -21.15 10.56 28.22
C ASN A 216 -21.22 9.25 27.42
N GLY A 217 -21.83 8.20 28.00
CA GLY A 217 -22.03 6.88 27.40
C GLY A 217 -23.31 6.73 26.58
N ASN A 218 -24.09 7.81 26.40
CA ASN A 218 -25.38 7.81 25.69
C ASN A 218 -26.37 6.73 26.21
N ASN A 219 -26.37 6.44 27.52
CA ASN A 219 -27.22 5.42 28.16
C ASN A 219 -27.06 3.98 27.61
N ARG A 220 -25.92 3.64 27.00
CA ARG A 220 -25.66 2.30 26.42
C ARG A 220 -24.69 1.45 27.24
N LEU A 221 -24.33 1.90 28.43
CA LEU A 221 -23.37 1.21 29.28
C LEU A 221 -24.08 0.11 30.08
N SER A 222 -23.57 -1.12 29.99
CA SER A 222 -24.20 -2.31 30.57
C SER A 222 -24.29 -2.25 32.10
N ASP A 223 -23.23 -1.75 32.75
CA ASP A 223 -23.13 -1.67 34.21
C ASP A 223 -22.33 -0.43 34.63
N PRO A 224 -22.97 0.76 34.70
CA PRO A 224 -22.31 2.01 35.08
C PRO A 224 -21.68 1.98 36.48
N THR A 225 -22.32 1.28 37.43
CA THR A 225 -21.84 1.19 38.81
C THR A 225 -20.54 0.41 38.89
N GLN A 226 -20.44 -0.73 38.21
CA GLN A 226 -19.20 -1.50 38.18
C GLN A 226 -18.09 -0.76 37.44
N ILE A 227 -18.41 -0.08 36.34
CA ILE A 227 -17.46 0.78 35.62
C ILE A 227 -16.87 1.84 36.55
N ALA A 228 -17.73 2.58 37.27
CA ALA A 228 -17.31 3.61 38.21
C ALA A 228 -16.43 3.05 39.34
N LYS A 229 -16.76 1.89 39.90
CA LYS A 229 -15.92 1.21 40.90
C LYS A 229 -14.54 0.84 40.35
N THR A 230 -14.47 0.27 39.15
CA THR A 230 -13.19 -0.06 38.50
C THR A 230 -12.36 1.20 38.24
N LEU A 231 -12.99 2.30 37.80
CA LEU A 231 -12.31 3.59 37.59
C LEU A 231 -11.72 4.13 38.89
N LYS A 232 -12.48 4.14 39.99
CA LYS A 232 -11.97 4.56 41.30
C LYS A 232 -10.84 3.66 41.78
N ALA A 233 -10.96 2.35 41.61
CA ALA A 233 -9.92 1.40 42.00
C ALA A 233 -8.64 1.56 41.17
N ALA A 234 -8.75 1.85 39.88
CA ALA A 234 -7.61 2.23 39.05
C ALA A 234 -7.02 3.54 39.58
N ALA A 235 -7.84 4.57 39.82
CA ALA A 235 -7.41 5.93 40.19
C ALA A 235 -6.62 5.94 41.50
N ASN A 236 -7.07 5.15 42.47
CA ASN A 236 -6.38 4.94 43.74
C ASN A 236 -5.01 4.24 43.58
N ARG A 237 -4.81 3.42 42.54
CA ARG A 237 -3.55 2.72 42.25
C ARG A 237 -2.63 3.47 41.28
N ALA A 238 -3.10 4.58 40.70
CA ALA A 238 -2.30 5.35 39.76
C ALA A 238 -1.15 6.07 40.46
N TYR A 239 0.01 6.14 39.81
CA TYR A 239 1.10 6.99 40.30
C TYR A 239 0.70 8.46 40.24
N ARG A 240 1.06 9.23 41.25
CA ARG A 240 0.89 10.69 41.24
C ARG A 240 2.07 11.33 40.54
N LEU A 241 1.78 12.10 39.50
CA LEU A 241 2.78 12.86 38.79
C LEU A 241 3.01 14.20 39.51
N HIS A 242 4.23 14.72 39.42
CA HIS A 242 4.49 16.11 39.77
C HIS A 242 3.64 17.02 38.88
N HIS A 243 3.12 18.11 39.43
CA HIS A 243 2.20 19.03 38.76
C HIS A 243 2.67 19.43 37.34
N ASP A 244 3.87 19.98 37.22
CA ASP A 244 4.40 20.46 35.92
C ASP A 244 4.50 19.33 34.87
N LEU A 245 4.77 18.10 35.33
CA LEU A 245 4.85 16.93 34.45
C LEU A 245 3.45 16.43 34.05
N ALA A 246 2.47 16.53 34.96
CA ALA A 246 1.08 16.22 34.68
C ALA A 246 0.51 17.17 33.62
N GLU A 247 0.74 18.48 33.78
CA GLU A 247 0.32 19.49 32.81
C GLU A 247 0.95 19.27 31.42
N ALA A 248 2.27 19.01 31.37
CA ALA A 248 2.95 18.72 30.11
C ALA A 248 2.43 17.43 29.45
N ASN A 249 2.16 16.38 30.23
CA ASN A 249 1.58 15.14 29.73
C ASN A 249 0.15 15.33 29.22
N ASP A 250 -0.68 16.11 29.92
CA ASP A 250 -2.06 16.39 29.53
C ASP A 250 -2.13 17.23 28.25
N LEU A 251 -1.23 18.19 28.07
CA LEU A 251 -1.09 18.92 26.81
C LEU A 251 -0.70 17.98 25.66
N ALA A 252 0.33 17.15 25.86
CA ALA A 252 0.77 16.19 24.86
C ALA A 252 -0.32 15.17 24.50
N LEU A 253 -1.08 14.71 25.49
CA LEU A 253 -2.20 13.80 25.32
C LEU A 253 -3.33 14.46 24.53
N SER A 254 -3.69 15.70 24.87
CA SER A 254 -4.72 16.46 24.17
C SER A 254 -4.39 16.63 22.68
N MET A 255 -3.16 17.07 22.36
CA MET A 255 -2.70 17.17 20.97
C MET A 255 -2.71 15.82 20.24
N THR A 256 -2.34 14.73 20.93
CA THR A 256 -2.35 13.39 20.35
C THR A 256 -3.77 12.90 20.07
N LEU A 257 -4.72 13.16 20.97
CA LEU A 257 -6.14 12.82 20.79
C LEU A 257 -6.78 13.64 19.67
N GLU A 258 -6.43 14.92 19.53
CA GLU A 258 -6.84 15.75 18.38
C GLU A 258 -6.33 15.19 17.06
N ASN A 259 -5.06 14.75 17.00
CA ASN A 259 -4.52 14.08 15.82
C ASN A 259 -5.28 12.79 15.49
N ILE A 260 -5.62 11.98 16.50
CA ILE A 260 -6.42 10.76 16.32
C ILE A 260 -7.78 11.12 15.70
N ARG A 261 -8.51 12.07 16.29
CA ARG A 261 -9.82 12.53 15.78
C ARG A 261 -9.72 13.06 14.35
N PHE A 262 -8.68 13.84 14.06
CA PHE A 262 -8.44 14.36 12.72
C PHE A 262 -8.21 13.21 11.72
N LEU A 263 -7.28 12.30 12.00
CA LEU A 263 -6.94 11.18 11.11
C LEU A 263 -8.14 10.24 10.90
N GLU A 264 -8.93 9.95 11.93
CA GLU A 264 -10.18 9.18 11.79
C GLU A 264 -11.19 9.89 10.89
N SER A 265 -11.35 11.21 11.01
CA SER A 265 -12.23 11.98 10.13
C SER A 265 -11.75 11.95 8.67
N GLN A 266 -10.44 12.03 8.43
CA GLN A 266 -9.86 11.95 7.09
C GLN A 266 -10.04 10.55 6.49
N LEU A 267 -9.86 9.49 7.28
CA LEU A 267 -10.15 8.12 6.84
C LEU A 267 -11.62 7.95 6.46
N LYS A 268 -12.55 8.48 7.26
CA LYS A 268 -13.99 8.39 6.93
C LYS A 268 -14.33 9.09 5.62
N LYS A 269 -13.77 10.28 5.39
CA LYS A 269 -13.93 11.02 4.12
C LYS A 269 -13.36 10.22 2.95
N LEU A 270 -12.16 9.67 3.12
CA LEU A 270 -11.46 8.90 2.10
C LEU A 270 -12.17 7.59 1.77
N ASP A 271 -12.66 6.86 2.78
CA ASP A 271 -13.42 5.62 2.61
C ASP A 271 -14.72 5.85 1.83
N GLY A 272 -15.42 6.96 2.12
CA GLY A 272 -16.59 7.38 1.36
C GLY A 272 -16.26 7.67 -0.12
N GLU A 273 -15.16 8.37 -0.38
CA GLU A 273 -14.72 8.69 -1.73
C GLU A 273 -14.26 7.45 -2.52
N ILE A 274 -13.50 6.56 -1.88
CA ILE A 274 -13.08 5.27 -2.46
C ILE A 274 -14.31 4.44 -2.84
N SER A 275 -15.30 4.36 -1.96
CA SER A 275 -16.54 3.61 -2.21
C SER A 275 -17.35 4.24 -3.36
N ARG A 276 -17.36 5.58 -3.47
CA ARG A 276 -17.99 6.29 -4.57
C ARG A 276 -17.34 5.95 -5.91
N GLN A 277 -16.01 6.05 -6.01
CA GLN A 277 -15.29 5.77 -7.26
C GLN A 277 -15.35 4.29 -7.65
N LEU A 278 -15.36 3.37 -6.67
CA LEU A 278 -15.48 1.94 -6.94
C LEU A 278 -16.74 1.59 -7.75
N LYS A 279 -17.85 2.32 -7.55
CA LYS A 279 -19.11 2.08 -8.28
C LYS A 279 -19.00 2.24 -9.80
N ALA A 280 -18.00 2.99 -10.28
CA ALA A 280 -17.73 3.14 -11.71
C ALA A 280 -17.05 1.90 -12.32
N PHE A 281 -16.59 0.95 -11.50
CA PHE A 281 -15.95 -0.27 -11.95
C PHE A 281 -16.94 -1.44 -11.87
N SER A 282 -17.08 -2.17 -12.98
CA SER A 282 -17.77 -3.46 -12.97
C SER A 282 -16.89 -4.50 -12.26
N GLN A 283 -17.19 -4.77 -11.00
CA GLN A 283 -16.42 -5.66 -10.15
C GLN A 283 -17.30 -6.61 -9.35
N THR A 284 -16.76 -7.78 -9.01
CA THR A 284 -17.47 -8.84 -8.28
C THR A 284 -16.90 -9.12 -6.90
N LEU A 285 -15.78 -8.49 -6.52
CA LEU A 285 -15.06 -8.78 -5.28
C LEU A 285 -15.86 -8.47 -4.01
N THR A 286 -16.73 -7.45 -4.04
CA THR A 286 -17.58 -7.11 -2.89
C THR A 286 -18.64 -8.17 -2.57
N SER A 287 -18.86 -9.13 -3.47
CA SER A 287 -19.73 -10.29 -3.19
C SER A 287 -19.06 -11.32 -2.28
N ILE A 288 -17.75 -11.25 -2.06
CA ILE A 288 -17.04 -12.15 -1.13
C ILE A 288 -17.33 -11.69 0.31
N PRO A 289 -17.90 -12.54 1.19
CA PRO A 289 -18.11 -12.19 2.59
C PRO A 289 -16.80 -11.79 3.28
N GLY A 290 -16.76 -10.55 3.79
CA GLY A 290 -15.59 -9.95 4.42
C GLY A 290 -14.75 -9.04 3.51
N ILE A 291 -15.04 -8.95 2.21
CA ILE A 291 -14.42 -7.95 1.33
C ILE A 291 -15.40 -6.80 1.11
N GLY A 292 -15.19 -5.69 1.79
CA GLY A 292 -15.93 -4.44 1.57
C GLY A 292 -15.33 -3.57 0.46
N ASP A 293 -16.00 -2.46 0.16
CA ASP A 293 -15.65 -1.53 -0.93
C ASP A 293 -14.17 -1.09 -0.87
N VAL A 294 -13.68 -0.72 0.30
CA VAL A 294 -12.29 -0.26 0.47
C VAL A 294 -11.28 -1.34 0.06
N LEU A 295 -11.50 -2.58 0.49
CA LEU A 295 -10.60 -3.69 0.18
C LEU A 295 -10.69 -4.08 -1.31
N ALA A 296 -11.91 -4.14 -1.85
CA ALA A 296 -12.13 -4.38 -3.27
C ALA A 296 -11.45 -3.30 -4.13
N ALA A 297 -11.65 -2.03 -3.80
CA ALA A 297 -11.03 -0.90 -4.48
C ALA A 297 -9.50 -0.95 -4.42
N GLY A 298 -8.92 -1.25 -3.25
CA GLY A 298 -7.47 -1.40 -3.10
C GLY A 298 -6.90 -2.51 -3.99
N ILE A 299 -7.59 -3.65 -4.10
CA ILE A 299 -7.18 -4.76 -4.96
C ILE A 299 -7.32 -4.39 -6.44
N ILE A 300 -8.47 -3.83 -6.83
CA ILE A 300 -8.78 -3.49 -8.23
C ILE A 300 -7.87 -2.38 -8.75
N ALA A 301 -7.61 -1.35 -7.94
CA ALA A 301 -6.77 -0.22 -8.30
C ALA A 301 -5.33 -0.65 -8.64
N GLU A 302 -4.77 -1.59 -7.87
CA GLU A 302 -3.40 -2.05 -8.08
C GLU A 302 -3.30 -3.11 -9.19
N ILE A 303 -4.32 -3.96 -9.36
CA ILE A 303 -4.35 -4.95 -10.45
C ILE A 303 -4.55 -4.26 -11.81
N GLY A 304 -5.43 -3.26 -11.90
CA GLY A 304 -5.86 -2.70 -13.18
C GLY A 304 -6.77 -3.67 -13.95
N ASP A 305 -6.62 -3.69 -15.27
CA ASP A 305 -7.25 -4.73 -16.09
C ASP A 305 -6.63 -6.10 -15.79
N ILE A 306 -7.45 -7.03 -15.30
CA ILE A 306 -7.05 -8.40 -14.97
C ILE A 306 -6.48 -9.15 -16.18
N LYS A 307 -6.89 -8.80 -17.41
CA LYS A 307 -6.46 -9.48 -18.65
C LYS A 307 -4.98 -9.31 -18.94
N ARG A 308 -4.29 -8.34 -18.32
CA ARG A 308 -2.83 -8.21 -18.41
C ARG A 308 -2.07 -9.38 -17.76
N PHE A 309 -2.75 -10.19 -16.94
CA PHE A 309 -2.19 -11.35 -16.26
C PHE A 309 -2.67 -12.64 -16.92
N ASN A 310 -1.72 -13.47 -17.37
CA ASN A 310 -2.04 -14.75 -18.02
C ASN A 310 -2.64 -15.78 -17.06
N ASN A 311 -2.30 -15.69 -15.77
CA ASN A 311 -2.76 -16.63 -14.73
C ASN A 311 -2.67 -16.00 -13.34
N GLU A 312 -3.27 -16.67 -12.35
CA GLU A 312 -3.28 -16.25 -10.94
C GLU A 312 -1.89 -16.25 -10.29
N ALA A 313 -0.96 -17.07 -10.81
CA ALA A 313 0.43 -17.08 -10.33
C ALA A 313 1.17 -15.78 -10.71
N ALA A 314 0.85 -15.19 -11.87
CA ALA A 314 1.38 -13.89 -12.28
C ALA A 314 0.90 -12.76 -11.35
N VAL A 315 -0.37 -12.78 -10.94
CA VAL A 315 -0.91 -11.83 -9.94
C VAL A 315 -0.20 -12.00 -8.60
N ALA A 316 0.02 -13.24 -8.15
CA ALA A 316 0.73 -13.49 -6.91
C ALA A 316 2.19 -13.02 -6.94
N LYS A 317 2.88 -13.23 -8.07
CA LYS A 317 4.23 -12.70 -8.29
C LYS A 317 4.23 -11.17 -8.26
N TYR A 318 3.26 -10.54 -8.92
CA TYR A 318 3.10 -9.09 -8.91
C TYR A 318 2.87 -8.53 -7.51
N ALA A 319 2.02 -9.17 -6.69
CA ALA A 319 1.81 -8.82 -5.29
C ALA A 319 2.98 -9.18 -4.35
N GLY A 320 4.05 -9.82 -4.86
CA GLY A 320 5.13 -10.32 -4.01
C GLY A 320 4.69 -11.40 -3.01
N LEU A 321 3.57 -12.09 -3.27
CA LEU A 321 3.06 -13.23 -2.50
C LEU A 321 3.62 -14.55 -3.06
N ILE A 322 4.93 -14.56 -3.27
CA ILE A 322 5.69 -15.73 -3.71
C ILE A 322 6.89 -15.90 -2.78
N TRP A 323 7.34 -17.14 -2.64
CA TRP A 323 8.52 -17.49 -1.84
C TRP A 323 9.67 -17.84 -2.76
N ASN A 324 10.88 -17.47 -2.35
CA ASN A 324 12.10 -17.88 -3.05
C ASN A 324 12.18 -19.40 -3.07
N LYS A 325 12.51 -20.00 -4.22
CA LYS A 325 12.86 -21.43 -4.27
C LYS A 325 14.38 -21.55 -4.23
N TYR A 326 14.91 -22.09 -3.15
CA TYR A 326 16.31 -22.50 -3.07
C TYR A 326 16.38 -24.01 -3.25
N GLN A 327 16.70 -24.42 -4.46
CA GLN A 327 16.90 -25.82 -4.83
C GLN A 327 18.33 -25.98 -5.35
N SER A 328 19.12 -26.84 -4.70
CA SER A 328 20.47 -27.21 -5.14
C SER A 328 20.58 -28.73 -5.22
N GLY A 329 20.67 -29.27 -6.45
CA GLY A 329 20.66 -30.71 -6.67
C GLY A 329 19.43 -31.38 -6.05
N ASN A 330 19.65 -32.20 -5.01
CA ASN A 330 18.61 -32.92 -4.26
C ASN A 330 18.08 -32.17 -3.02
N PHE A 331 18.59 -30.97 -2.71
CA PHE A 331 18.15 -30.20 -1.55
C PHE A 331 17.07 -29.19 -1.94
N ASN A 332 15.94 -29.25 -1.22
CA ASN A 332 14.88 -28.24 -1.28
C ASN A 332 14.77 -27.57 0.09
N ALA A 333 15.07 -26.27 0.17
CA ALA A 333 14.91 -25.51 1.40
C ALA A 333 13.43 -25.47 1.81
N GLN A 334 13.14 -25.84 3.05
CA GLN A 334 11.77 -25.79 3.62
C GLN A 334 11.43 -24.39 4.13
N ASP A 335 12.44 -23.64 4.60
CA ASP A 335 12.31 -22.26 5.06
C ASP A 335 12.78 -21.29 3.97
N THR A 336 11.83 -20.56 3.42
CA THR A 336 12.08 -19.64 2.31
C THR A 336 11.47 -18.27 2.59
N SER A 337 12.22 -17.21 2.33
CA SER A 337 11.75 -15.85 2.53
C SER A 337 10.74 -15.42 1.46
N LEU A 338 9.81 -14.57 1.86
CA LEU A 338 8.89 -13.90 0.95
C LEU A 338 9.65 -12.94 0.04
N VAL A 339 9.34 -12.92 -1.25
CA VAL A 339 9.92 -11.96 -2.18
C VAL A 339 9.48 -10.54 -1.82
N LYS A 340 10.45 -9.62 -1.69
CA LYS A 340 10.20 -8.23 -1.31
C LYS A 340 10.00 -7.27 -2.50
N CYS A 341 10.10 -7.76 -3.74
CA CYS A 341 10.13 -6.93 -4.95
C CYS A 341 8.77 -6.78 -5.68
N GLY A 342 7.65 -7.11 -5.02
CA GLY A 342 6.30 -6.95 -5.57
C GLY A 342 5.61 -5.66 -5.13
N ASP A 343 4.42 -5.39 -5.68
CA ASP A 343 3.59 -4.25 -5.30
C ASP A 343 3.16 -4.36 -3.82
N GLN A 344 3.71 -3.47 -2.99
CA GLN A 344 3.49 -3.48 -1.56
C GLN A 344 2.04 -3.13 -1.17
N TYR A 345 1.36 -2.31 -1.96
CA TYR A 345 0.00 -1.85 -1.69
C TYR A 345 -0.99 -2.97 -2.01
N LEU A 346 -0.82 -3.64 -3.15
CA LEU A 346 -1.61 -4.84 -3.47
C LEU A 346 -1.41 -5.92 -2.41
N ARG A 347 -0.17 -6.15 -1.97
CA ARG A 347 0.13 -7.09 -0.90
C ARG A 347 -0.60 -6.74 0.39
N TYR A 348 -0.56 -5.47 0.79
CA TYR A 348 -1.27 -4.98 1.97
C TYR A 348 -2.77 -5.27 1.87
N TYR A 349 -3.42 -4.85 0.78
CA TYR A 349 -4.86 -5.04 0.60
C TYR A 349 -5.26 -6.51 0.55
N LEU A 350 -4.45 -7.39 -0.05
CA LEU A 350 -4.69 -8.83 -0.04
C LEU A 350 -4.54 -9.46 1.36
N VAL A 351 -3.60 -8.98 2.17
CA VAL A 351 -3.41 -9.47 3.54
C VAL A 351 -4.54 -9.00 4.45
N GLU A 352 -4.97 -7.75 4.34
CA GLU A 352 -6.14 -7.22 5.06
C GLU A 352 -7.42 -7.95 4.63
N ALA A 353 -7.62 -8.17 3.33
CA ALA A 353 -8.73 -8.97 2.83
C ALA A 353 -8.71 -10.38 3.38
N ALA A 354 -7.55 -11.04 3.46
CA ALA A 354 -7.43 -12.35 4.10
C ALA A 354 -7.79 -12.33 5.60
N ASN A 355 -7.44 -11.24 6.30
CA ASN A 355 -7.79 -11.08 7.71
C ASN A 355 -9.29 -10.91 7.94
N CYS A 356 -10.01 -10.27 7.03
CA CYS A 356 -11.47 -10.18 7.08
C CYS A 356 -12.14 -11.49 6.63
N VAL A 357 -11.77 -12.01 5.46
CA VAL A 357 -12.40 -13.21 4.87
C VAL A 357 -12.25 -14.45 5.77
N ARG A 358 -11.15 -14.60 6.53
CA ARG A 358 -11.00 -15.72 7.48
C ARG A 358 -12.03 -15.70 8.62
N VAL A 359 -12.64 -14.56 8.91
CA VAL A 359 -13.66 -14.43 9.96
C VAL A 359 -15.05 -14.71 9.40
N HIS A 360 -15.29 -14.33 8.14
CA HIS A 360 -16.61 -14.39 7.51
C HIS A 360 -16.85 -15.63 6.65
N THR A 361 -15.80 -16.32 6.20
CA THR A 361 -15.90 -17.49 5.31
C THR A 361 -15.30 -18.74 5.95
N VAL A 362 -16.08 -19.82 6.03
CA VAL A 362 -15.68 -21.09 6.68
C VAL A 362 -14.41 -21.66 6.03
N ARG A 363 -14.37 -21.73 4.70
CA ARG A 363 -13.24 -22.28 3.95
C ARG A 363 -11.91 -21.58 4.25
N PHE A 364 -11.91 -20.25 4.35
CA PHE A 364 -10.70 -19.48 4.66
C PHE A 364 -10.36 -19.54 6.15
N LYS A 365 -11.35 -19.63 7.04
CA LYS A 365 -11.16 -19.87 8.47
C LYS A 365 -10.42 -21.18 8.73
N GLU A 366 -10.86 -22.27 8.09
CA GLU A 366 -10.24 -23.60 8.20
C GLU A 366 -8.80 -23.59 7.69
N TYR A 367 -8.57 -23.00 6.51
CA TYR A 367 -7.23 -22.88 5.95
C TYR A 367 -6.30 -22.07 6.86
N TYR A 368 -6.77 -20.91 7.35
CA TYR A 368 -6.04 -20.08 8.29
C TYR A 368 -5.67 -20.86 9.56
N ASN A 369 -6.64 -21.55 10.18
CA ASN A 369 -6.42 -22.32 11.41
C ASN A 369 -5.42 -23.46 11.21
N LYS A 370 -5.49 -24.15 10.06
CA LYS A 370 -4.51 -25.17 9.68
C LYS A 370 -3.10 -24.55 9.63
N LYS A 371 -2.93 -23.45 8.89
CA LYS A 371 -1.62 -22.78 8.75
C LYS A 371 -1.10 -22.15 10.03
N TYR A 372 -2.00 -21.74 10.93
CA TYR A 372 -1.66 -21.23 12.25
C TYR A 372 -1.04 -22.32 13.13
N ARG A 373 -1.61 -23.54 13.12
CA ARG A 373 -1.15 -24.67 13.94
C ARG A 373 0.12 -25.36 13.43
N GLU A 374 0.50 -25.14 12.17
CA GLU A 374 1.69 -25.75 11.55
C GLU A 374 3.03 -25.30 12.17
N VAL A 375 3.07 -24.14 12.83
CA VAL A 375 4.33 -23.56 13.34
C VAL A 375 4.20 -23.13 14.80
N PRO A 376 5.28 -23.14 15.60
CA PRO A 376 5.25 -22.69 16.98
C PRO A 376 5.41 -21.17 17.14
N LYS A 377 5.99 -20.48 16.15
CA LYS A 377 6.31 -19.05 16.19
C LYS A 377 5.77 -18.32 14.96
N HIS A 378 5.46 -17.03 15.13
CA HIS A 378 4.93 -16.16 14.07
C HIS A 378 3.66 -16.68 13.38
N GLN A 379 2.88 -17.49 14.10
CA GLN A 379 1.70 -18.22 13.62
C GLN A 379 0.71 -17.32 12.87
N HIS A 380 0.33 -16.19 13.50
CA HIS A 380 -0.68 -15.28 12.97
C HIS A 380 -0.26 -14.65 11.63
N LYS A 381 0.89 -13.98 11.60
CA LYS A 381 1.38 -13.29 10.39
C LYS A 381 1.61 -14.27 9.24
N ARG A 382 2.21 -15.43 9.52
CA ARG A 382 2.43 -16.49 8.52
C ARG A 382 1.11 -17.01 7.96
N ALA A 383 0.15 -17.36 8.83
CA ALA A 383 -1.13 -17.88 8.41
C ALA A 383 -1.93 -16.87 7.57
N LEU A 384 -1.90 -15.58 7.93
CA LEU A 384 -2.53 -14.52 7.14
C LEU A 384 -1.93 -14.39 5.75
N VAL A 385 -0.60 -14.32 5.63
CA VAL A 385 0.09 -14.20 4.33
C VAL A 385 -0.20 -15.40 3.42
N LEU A 386 -0.21 -16.62 3.99
CA LEU A 386 -0.58 -17.82 3.24
C LEU A 386 -2.06 -17.82 2.82
N THR A 387 -2.94 -17.26 3.65
CA THR A 387 -4.37 -17.12 3.34
C THR A 387 -4.58 -16.09 2.23
N ALA A 388 -3.85 -14.98 2.24
CA ALA A 388 -3.84 -14.00 1.17
C ALA A 388 -3.37 -14.62 -0.16
N ARG A 389 -2.33 -15.46 -0.12
CA ARG A 389 -1.90 -16.22 -1.30
C ARG A 389 -2.98 -17.16 -1.81
N ARG A 390 -3.73 -17.81 -0.91
CA ARG A 390 -4.82 -18.72 -1.24
C ARG A 390 -6.05 -17.99 -1.79
N LEU A 391 -6.22 -16.70 -1.48
CA LEU A 391 -7.30 -15.84 -1.97
C LEU A 391 -7.09 -15.40 -3.43
N ILE A 392 -5.84 -15.25 -3.88
CA ILE A 392 -5.51 -14.76 -5.24
C ILE A 392 -6.17 -15.56 -6.38
N PRO A 393 -6.14 -16.92 -6.40
CA PRO A 393 -6.84 -17.69 -7.44
C PRO A 393 -8.34 -17.39 -7.54
N LEU A 394 -9.00 -17.15 -6.40
CA LEU A 394 -10.41 -16.79 -6.35
C LEU A 394 -10.64 -15.41 -6.97
N ILE A 395 -9.87 -14.40 -6.54
CA ILE A 395 -9.91 -13.04 -7.08
C ILE A 395 -9.68 -13.05 -8.59
N PHE A 396 -8.64 -13.75 -9.06
CA PHE A 396 -8.32 -13.86 -10.49
C PHE A 396 -9.50 -14.45 -11.26
N ALA A 397 -10.04 -15.59 -10.83
CA ALA A 397 -11.17 -16.22 -11.50
C ALA A 397 -12.42 -15.34 -11.53
N MET A 398 -12.73 -14.65 -10.43
CA MET A 398 -13.90 -13.78 -10.32
C MET A 398 -13.78 -12.55 -11.22
N LEU A 399 -12.63 -11.89 -11.24
CA LEU A 399 -12.39 -10.73 -12.10
C LEU A 399 -12.32 -11.12 -13.58
N SER A 400 -11.64 -12.22 -13.91
CA SER A 400 -11.50 -12.66 -15.31
C SER A 400 -12.81 -13.15 -15.91
N LYS A 401 -13.69 -13.78 -15.12
CA LYS A 401 -14.96 -14.33 -15.59
C LYS A 401 -16.16 -13.42 -15.35
N GLY A 402 -16.01 -12.34 -14.58
CA GLY A 402 -17.13 -11.48 -14.17
C GLY A 402 -18.17 -12.22 -13.33
N GLN A 403 -17.76 -13.24 -12.55
CA GLN A 403 -18.67 -14.06 -11.75
C GLN A 403 -18.70 -13.60 -10.29
N ILE A 404 -19.90 -13.54 -9.71
CA ILE A 404 -20.09 -13.32 -8.28
C ILE A 404 -19.60 -14.51 -7.45
N TYR A 405 -19.24 -14.24 -6.21
CA TYR A 405 -18.80 -15.26 -5.27
C TYR A 405 -19.92 -16.27 -5.01
N GLN A 406 -19.56 -17.55 -5.07
CA GLN A 406 -20.42 -18.66 -4.67
C GLN A 406 -19.62 -19.59 -3.76
N GLU A 407 -20.15 -19.83 -2.56
CA GLU A 407 -19.58 -20.79 -1.63
C GLU A 407 -19.79 -22.20 -2.21
N ARG A 408 -18.74 -22.79 -2.81
CA ARG A 408 -18.80 -24.20 -3.20
C ARG A 408 -18.71 -25.07 -1.95
N GLY A 409 -19.84 -25.63 -1.51
CA GLY A 409 -19.87 -26.58 -0.39
C GLY A 409 -21.16 -26.64 0.43
N VAL A 410 -22.14 -25.77 0.20
CA VAL A 410 -23.49 -25.99 0.74
C VAL A 410 -24.29 -26.68 -0.36
N ALA A 411 -24.44 -27.99 -0.26
CA ALA A 411 -25.50 -28.66 -0.99
C ALA A 411 -26.80 -27.98 -0.55
N SER A 412 -27.49 -27.33 -1.49
CA SER A 412 -28.88 -26.94 -1.31
C SER A 412 -29.63 -28.22 -0.93
N ILE A 413 -30.05 -28.32 0.34
CA ILE A 413 -31.00 -29.35 0.78
C ILE A 413 -32.39 -28.88 0.37
#